data_AF-A0A7R9XVB7-F1
#
_entry.id   AF-A0A7R9XVB7-F1
#
_cell.length_a   1.000
_cell.length_b   1.000
_cell.length_c   1.000
_cell.angle_alpha   90.00
_cell.angle_beta   90.00
_cell.angle_gamma   90.00
#
_symmetry.space_group_name_H-M   'P 1'
#
loop_
_entity.id
_entity.type
_entity.pdbx_description
1 polymer ?
#
loop_
_entity_poly.entity_id
_entity_poly.type
_entity_poly.pdbx_seq_one_letter_code
_entity_poly.pdbx_strand_id
1 'polypeptide(L)'
;ENSELKMGVTALPPGGVAKLTATAAAVAKACKQPLEARQPYVGSSAFAHKGGLHVAALAKMPSSYNHVVPGTVGNAARSVVSELSGRGNVLSAAVAAGREVSKDTAGIVLAQIKELESKGFVLEDAGASVDILFQRAAAGYRAPFNVLEFNVSASNNAFGGVVTAEGMEDAKDLDFVDDDFAPDDEDEDAAWRATSLRRESGYKRGTVSVNQVVVKVELLEYDDDDDATADSKPSAAKAIRSSRRRTKLCVAEGNGPVNALANALQLALNERFPQLKRIHLVDYQVDLLSSEGTSAAVTRVTMDFVDRGGGGTWRTVGAHASIIEASFRALVDGMEYGIAQCGADGCVVGEVGVEAREGAPETTAR
;
A
#
# COMPACT_ATOMS: atom_id res chain seq x y z
N GLU A 1 -12.24 17.41 -19.63
CA GLU A 1 -12.02 16.27 -20.57
C GLU A 1 -13.00 16.18 -21.75
N ASN A 2 -14.31 15.95 -21.52
CA ASN A 2 -15.28 15.61 -22.59
C ASN A 2 -15.33 16.61 -23.75
N SER A 3 -15.27 17.91 -23.44
CA SER A 3 -15.35 18.98 -24.45
C SER A 3 -14.23 18.89 -25.48
N GLU A 4 -13.02 18.58 -25.04
CA GLU A 4 -11.85 18.50 -25.93
C GLU A 4 -11.73 17.14 -26.62
N LEU A 5 -11.96 16.05 -25.88
CA LEU A 5 -11.78 14.69 -26.39
C LEU A 5 -12.93 14.20 -27.30
N LYS A 6 -14.16 14.65 -27.05
CA LYS A 6 -15.35 14.13 -27.75
C LYS A 6 -16.10 15.19 -28.55
N MET A 7 -16.04 16.45 -28.13
CA MET A 7 -16.77 17.55 -28.79
C MET A 7 -15.88 18.45 -29.66
N GLY A 8 -14.56 18.20 -29.72
CA GLY A 8 -13.63 18.96 -30.55
C GLY A 8 -13.43 20.41 -30.11
N VAL A 9 -13.76 20.74 -28.86
CA VAL A 9 -13.64 22.09 -28.29
C VAL A 9 -12.33 22.21 -27.53
N THR A 10 -11.45 23.11 -27.96
CA THR A 10 -10.21 23.42 -27.22
C THR A 10 -10.56 24.07 -25.88
N ALA A 11 -10.31 23.36 -24.78
CA ALA A 11 -10.61 23.83 -23.43
C ALA A 11 -9.34 24.03 -22.59
N LEU A 12 -8.27 23.31 -22.91
CA LEU A 12 -6.98 23.39 -22.24
C LEU A 12 -5.88 23.90 -23.18
N PRO A 13 -4.77 24.43 -22.63
CA PRO A 13 -3.55 24.67 -23.40
C PRO A 13 -3.06 23.40 -24.09
N PRO A 14 -2.33 23.51 -25.22
CA PRO A 14 -1.76 22.35 -25.91
C PRO A 14 -1.02 21.39 -24.96
N GLY A 15 -1.36 20.10 -25.03
CA GLY A 15 -0.80 19.06 -24.15
C GLY A 15 -1.39 19.02 -22.73
N GLY A 16 -2.36 19.88 -22.40
CA GLY A 16 -3.04 19.88 -21.10
C GLY A 16 -3.81 18.58 -20.82
N VAL A 17 -4.45 18.00 -21.85
CA VAL A 17 -5.21 16.75 -21.71
C VAL A 17 -4.30 15.58 -21.32
N ALA A 18 -3.08 15.50 -21.85
CA ALA A 18 -2.13 14.42 -21.50
C ALA A 18 -1.62 14.50 -20.05
N LYS A 19 -1.75 15.66 -19.39
CA LYS A 19 -1.30 15.90 -18.00
C LYS A 19 -2.41 15.69 -16.97
N LEU A 20 -3.59 15.26 -17.39
CA LEU A 20 -4.77 15.23 -16.51
C LEU A 20 -4.59 14.31 -15.31
N THR A 21 -4.14 13.07 -15.54
CA THR A 21 -3.88 12.11 -14.46
C THR A 21 -2.86 12.62 -13.45
N ALA A 22 -1.71 13.12 -13.94
CA ALA A 22 -0.66 13.66 -13.07
C ALA A 22 -1.14 14.87 -12.26
N THR A 23 -1.94 15.74 -12.87
CA THR A 23 -2.52 16.91 -12.20
C THR A 23 -3.52 16.49 -11.14
N ALA A 24 -4.41 15.54 -11.44
CA ALA A 24 -5.38 15.02 -10.47
C ALA A 24 -4.68 14.37 -9.27
N ALA A 25 -3.63 13.58 -9.49
CA ALA A 25 -2.81 13.01 -8.43
C ALA A 25 -2.13 14.09 -7.56
N ALA A 26 -1.60 15.15 -8.19
CA ALA A 26 -0.99 16.27 -7.47
C ALA A 26 -2.01 17.04 -6.60
N VAL A 27 -3.23 17.27 -7.12
CA VAL A 27 -4.31 17.91 -6.37
C VAL A 27 -4.78 17.04 -5.20
N ALA A 28 -5.01 15.74 -5.43
CA ALA A 28 -5.38 14.78 -4.39
C ALA A 28 -4.36 14.81 -3.24
N LYS A 29 -3.07 14.74 -3.58
CA LYS A 29 -1.96 14.86 -2.63
C LYS A 29 -1.97 16.19 -1.86
N ALA A 30 -2.17 17.31 -2.53
CA ALA A 30 -2.22 18.63 -1.90
C ALA A 30 -3.40 18.78 -0.93
N CYS A 31 -4.56 18.22 -1.31
CA CYS A 31 -5.78 18.22 -0.51
C CYS A 31 -5.77 17.19 0.62
N LYS A 32 -4.74 16.33 0.71
CA LYS A 32 -4.68 15.18 1.64
C LYS A 32 -5.91 14.27 1.51
N GLN A 33 -6.39 14.11 0.28
CA GLN A 33 -7.49 13.21 -0.06
C GLN A 33 -7.00 12.17 -1.05
N PRO A 34 -7.38 10.89 -0.90
CA PRO A 34 -7.01 9.88 -1.87
C PRO A 34 -7.70 10.15 -3.21
N LEU A 35 -6.99 9.91 -4.31
CA LEU A 35 -7.61 9.89 -5.63
C LEU A 35 -8.45 8.63 -5.77
N GLU A 36 -9.73 8.78 -6.08
CA GLU A 36 -10.63 7.64 -6.25
C GLU A 36 -10.19 6.76 -7.42
N ALA A 37 -9.94 5.47 -7.18
CA ALA A 37 -9.45 4.53 -8.20
C ALA A 37 -10.37 4.44 -9.44
N ARG A 38 -11.68 4.61 -9.24
CA ARG A 38 -12.71 4.57 -10.30
C ARG A 38 -13.05 5.94 -10.89
N GLN A 39 -12.32 6.99 -10.53
CA GLN A 39 -12.58 8.33 -11.05
C GLN A 39 -12.45 8.32 -12.58
N PRO A 40 -13.44 8.86 -13.32
CA PRO A 40 -13.38 8.91 -14.78
C PRO A 40 -12.08 9.52 -15.28
N TYR A 41 -11.50 8.93 -16.33
CA TYR A 41 -10.24 9.33 -16.97
C TYR A 41 -8.96 9.14 -16.12
N VAL A 42 -8.95 9.62 -14.88
CA VAL A 42 -7.70 9.74 -14.10
C VAL A 42 -7.51 8.66 -13.03
N GLY A 43 -8.57 7.94 -12.66
CA GLY A 43 -8.49 6.86 -11.69
C GLY A 43 -7.63 5.70 -12.20
N SER A 44 -6.90 5.02 -11.30
CA SER A 44 -6.07 3.85 -11.64
C SER A 44 -6.86 2.70 -12.25
N SER A 45 -8.15 2.63 -11.98
CA SER A 45 -9.09 1.63 -12.49
C SER A 45 -10.02 2.16 -13.59
N ALA A 46 -9.82 3.39 -14.06
CA ALA A 46 -10.64 4.00 -15.12
C ALA A 46 -10.55 3.27 -16.47
N PHE A 47 -9.39 2.65 -16.75
CA PHE A 47 -9.12 1.82 -17.94
C PHE A 47 -8.67 0.40 -17.56
N ALA A 48 -9.15 -0.09 -16.41
CA ALA A 48 -8.90 -1.45 -15.97
C ALA A 48 -9.95 -2.42 -16.54
N HIS A 49 -9.50 -3.58 -16.99
CA HIS A 49 -10.37 -4.60 -17.58
C HIS A 49 -10.19 -5.94 -16.86
N LYS A 50 -11.29 -6.48 -16.30
CA LYS A 50 -11.30 -7.68 -15.44
C LYS A 50 -11.82 -8.94 -16.14
N GLY A 51 -12.57 -8.77 -17.23
CA GLY A 51 -13.20 -9.87 -17.96
C GLY A 51 -12.27 -10.45 -19.02
N GLY A 52 -12.11 -11.79 -19.05
CA GLY A 52 -11.22 -12.41 -20.04
C GLY A 52 -11.62 -12.20 -21.49
N LEU A 53 -12.92 -12.08 -21.75
CA LEU A 53 -13.41 -11.67 -23.07
C LEU A 53 -13.01 -10.24 -23.41
N HIS A 54 -13.09 -9.32 -22.44
CA HIS A 54 -12.75 -7.90 -22.65
C HIS A 54 -11.24 -7.75 -22.88
N VAL A 55 -10.41 -8.43 -22.09
CA VAL A 55 -8.95 -8.45 -22.25
C VAL A 55 -8.56 -9.06 -23.61
N ALA A 56 -9.16 -10.19 -23.99
CA ALA A 56 -8.90 -10.82 -25.28
C ALA A 56 -9.33 -9.94 -26.48
N ALA A 57 -10.42 -9.21 -26.35
CA ALA A 57 -10.87 -8.28 -27.37
C ALA A 57 -9.98 -7.04 -27.47
N LEU A 58 -9.48 -6.51 -26.35
CA LEU A 58 -8.55 -5.38 -26.32
C LEU A 58 -7.21 -5.69 -26.98
N ALA A 59 -6.71 -6.93 -26.84
CA ALA A 59 -5.51 -7.37 -27.54
C ALA A 59 -5.66 -7.33 -29.07
N LYS A 60 -6.89 -7.47 -29.58
CA LYS A 60 -7.19 -7.40 -31.03
C LYS A 60 -7.57 -6.00 -31.47
N MET A 61 -8.35 -5.29 -30.67
CA MET A 61 -8.89 -3.97 -30.98
C MET A 61 -8.95 -3.14 -29.69
N PRO A 62 -7.89 -2.36 -29.38
CA PRO A 62 -7.77 -1.61 -28.14
C PRO A 62 -8.89 -0.59 -27.86
N SER A 63 -9.62 -0.15 -28.89
CA SER A 63 -10.75 0.79 -28.79
C SER A 63 -12.08 0.14 -28.40
N SER A 64 -12.17 -1.20 -28.36
CA SER A 64 -13.45 -1.92 -28.20
C SER A 64 -14.15 -1.63 -26.87
N TYR A 65 -13.36 -1.47 -25.80
CA TYR A 65 -13.84 -1.25 -24.44
C TYR A 65 -13.29 0.05 -23.83
N ASN A 66 -12.58 0.85 -24.63
CA ASN A 66 -12.00 2.11 -24.22
C ASN A 66 -12.65 3.25 -25.00
N HIS A 67 -13.39 4.09 -24.29
CA HIS A 67 -14.09 5.23 -24.87
C HIS A 67 -13.14 6.36 -25.33
N VAL A 68 -11.89 6.35 -24.85
CA VAL A 68 -10.77 7.16 -25.33
C VAL A 68 -9.49 6.33 -25.23
N VAL A 69 -8.45 6.65 -26.01
CA VAL A 69 -7.13 6.03 -25.86
C VAL A 69 -6.53 6.47 -24.52
N PRO A 70 -6.23 5.57 -23.56
CA PRO A 70 -5.82 5.96 -22.19
C PRO A 70 -4.62 6.92 -22.16
N GLY A 71 -3.64 6.71 -23.03
CA GLY A 71 -2.45 7.56 -23.12
C GLY A 71 -2.76 9.03 -23.44
N THR A 72 -3.92 9.32 -24.05
CA THR A 72 -4.32 10.71 -24.35
C THR A 72 -4.64 11.54 -23.10
N VAL A 73 -5.02 10.89 -22.00
CA VAL A 73 -5.29 11.54 -20.71
C VAL A 73 -4.15 11.36 -19.70
N GLY A 74 -3.03 10.78 -20.13
CA GLY A 74 -1.92 10.42 -19.24
C GLY A 74 -2.24 9.22 -18.36
N ASN A 75 -3.06 8.28 -18.84
CA ASN A 75 -3.37 7.03 -18.15
C ASN A 75 -3.00 5.82 -19.03
N ALA A 76 -3.12 4.60 -18.53
CA ALA A 76 -2.79 3.37 -19.25
C ALA A 76 -3.92 2.35 -19.15
N ALA A 77 -4.15 1.59 -20.23
CA ALA A 77 -4.99 0.40 -20.16
C ALA A 77 -4.24 -0.69 -19.40
N ARG A 78 -4.93 -1.37 -18.50
CA ARG A 78 -4.35 -2.52 -17.79
C ARG A 78 -5.33 -3.67 -17.69
N SER A 79 -4.80 -4.88 -17.84
CA SER A 79 -5.52 -6.10 -17.52
C SER A 79 -5.39 -6.34 -16.03
N VAL A 80 -6.52 -6.52 -15.37
CA VAL A 80 -6.56 -6.76 -13.93
C VAL A 80 -7.01 -8.20 -13.68
N VAL A 81 -6.33 -8.88 -12.76
CA VAL A 81 -6.70 -10.23 -12.35
C VAL A 81 -7.69 -10.16 -11.20
N SER A 82 -8.82 -10.86 -11.34
CA SER A 82 -9.86 -10.97 -10.31
C SER A 82 -10.52 -12.36 -10.30
N GLU A 83 -11.49 -12.61 -9.44
CA GLU A 83 -12.29 -13.84 -9.38
C GLU A 83 -12.92 -14.20 -10.72
N LEU A 84 -13.36 -13.19 -11.48
CA LEU A 84 -13.98 -13.33 -12.80
C LEU A 84 -12.97 -13.65 -13.90
N SER A 85 -11.68 -13.63 -13.59
CA SER A 85 -10.63 -13.97 -14.53
C SER A 85 -10.55 -15.47 -14.80
N GLY A 86 -10.43 -15.84 -16.07
CA GLY A 86 -10.04 -17.19 -16.46
C GLY A 86 -8.53 -17.39 -16.33
N ARG A 87 -8.07 -18.65 -16.34
CA ARG A 87 -6.62 -18.99 -16.32
C ARG A 87 -5.82 -18.27 -17.41
N GLY A 88 -6.42 -18.04 -18.59
CA GLY A 88 -5.78 -17.29 -19.68
C GLY A 88 -5.46 -15.83 -19.32
N ASN A 89 -6.29 -15.18 -18.51
CA ASN A 89 -6.02 -13.82 -18.04
C ASN A 89 -4.87 -13.79 -17.06
N VAL A 90 -4.83 -14.77 -16.14
CA VAL A 90 -3.75 -14.90 -15.15
C VAL A 90 -2.41 -15.11 -15.85
N LEU A 91 -2.38 -15.96 -16.88
CA LEU A 91 -1.20 -16.15 -17.74
C LEU A 91 -0.82 -14.86 -18.47
N SER A 92 -1.79 -14.18 -19.09
CA SER A 92 -1.52 -12.94 -19.82
C SER A 92 -1.01 -11.83 -18.90
N ALA A 93 -1.54 -11.74 -17.68
CA ALA A 93 -1.10 -10.78 -16.67
C ALA A 93 0.31 -11.07 -16.17
N ALA A 94 0.65 -12.36 -15.97
CA ALA A 94 2.01 -12.76 -15.62
C ALA A 94 3.01 -12.39 -16.72
N VAL A 95 2.69 -12.68 -17.99
CA VAL A 95 3.54 -12.33 -19.13
C VAL A 95 3.71 -10.81 -19.26
N ALA A 96 2.63 -10.04 -19.08
CA ALA A 96 2.68 -8.58 -19.08
C ALA A 96 3.56 -8.01 -17.95
N ALA A 97 3.65 -8.71 -16.82
CA ALA A 97 4.55 -8.41 -15.72
C ALA A 97 5.97 -9.00 -15.92
N GLY A 98 6.31 -9.48 -17.13
CA GLY A 98 7.61 -10.03 -17.46
C GLY A 98 7.89 -11.42 -16.90
N ARG A 99 6.86 -12.19 -16.53
CA ARG A 99 7.00 -13.53 -15.95
C ARG A 99 6.52 -14.63 -16.89
N GLU A 100 7.38 -15.60 -17.13
CA GLU A 100 6.99 -16.88 -17.71
C GLU A 100 6.48 -17.81 -16.61
N VAL A 101 5.22 -18.22 -16.73
CA VAL A 101 4.55 -19.06 -15.73
C VAL A 101 3.90 -20.26 -16.39
N SER A 102 3.99 -21.41 -15.73
CA SER A 102 3.33 -22.62 -16.20
C SER A 102 1.80 -22.49 -16.06
N LYS A 103 1.06 -23.28 -16.85
CA LYS A 103 -0.41 -23.36 -16.73
C LYS A 103 -0.86 -23.84 -15.36
N ASP A 104 -0.06 -24.68 -14.71
CA ASP A 104 -0.36 -25.22 -13.39
C ASP A 104 -0.18 -24.16 -12.31
N THR A 105 0.93 -23.41 -12.35
CA THR A 105 1.17 -22.24 -11.49
C THR A 105 0.07 -21.20 -11.62
N ALA A 106 -0.35 -20.87 -12.85
CA ALA A 106 -1.46 -19.94 -13.08
C ALA A 106 -2.80 -20.47 -12.53
N GLY A 107 -3.01 -21.79 -12.53
CA GLY A 107 -4.17 -22.42 -11.90
C GLY A 107 -4.18 -22.26 -10.37
N ILE A 108 -3.02 -22.47 -9.74
CA ILE A 108 -2.83 -22.30 -8.28
C ILE A 108 -3.09 -20.84 -7.89
N VAL A 109 -2.46 -19.90 -8.59
CA VAL A 109 -2.61 -18.46 -8.31
C VAL A 109 -4.07 -18.02 -8.51
N LEU A 110 -4.75 -18.49 -9.56
CA LEU A 110 -6.17 -18.18 -9.75
C LEU A 110 -7.03 -18.64 -8.57
N ALA A 111 -6.78 -19.84 -8.05
CA ALA A 111 -7.51 -20.36 -6.89
C ALA A 111 -7.27 -19.50 -5.65
N GLN A 112 -6.02 -19.09 -5.41
CA GLN A 112 -5.66 -18.19 -4.30
C GLN A 112 -6.31 -16.82 -4.43
N ILE A 113 -6.32 -16.23 -5.63
CA ILE A 113 -6.98 -14.94 -5.90
C ILE A 113 -8.47 -15.01 -5.55
N LYS A 114 -9.17 -16.05 -5.99
CA LYS A 114 -10.59 -16.26 -5.65
C LYS A 114 -10.82 -16.37 -4.14
N GLU A 115 -9.97 -17.14 -3.47
CA GLU A 115 -10.06 -17.29 -2.02
C GLU A 115 -9.83 -15.95 -1.30
N LEU A 116 -8.81 -15.18 -1.69
CA LEU A 116 -8.50 -13.89 -1.10
C LEU A 116 -9.64 -12.88 -1.35
N GLU A 117 -10.17 -12.79 -2.56
CA GLU A 117 -11.29 -11.91 -2.86
C GLU A 117 -12.55 -12.27 -2.05
N SER A 118 -12.83 -13.56 -1.85
CA SER A 118 -13.92 -14.00 -0.97
C SER A 118 -13.73 -13.58 0.50
N LYS A 119 -12.48 -13.36 0.93
CA LYS A 119 -12.10 -12.85 2.25
C LYS A 119 -12.03 -11.32 2.31
N GLY A 120 -12.47 -10.64 1.25
CA GLY A 120 -12.54 -9.19 1.18
C GLY A 120 -11.27 -8.51 0.69
N PHE A 121 -10.34 -9.21 0.04
CA PHE A 121 -9.23 -8.57 -0.66
C PHE A 121 -9.71 -7.90 -1.96
N VAL A 122 -9.01 -6.84 -2.39
CA VAL A 122 -9.12 -6.29 -3.76
C VAL A 122 -7.72 -6.18 -4.30
N LEU A 123 -7.39 -7.06 -5.26
CA LEU A 123 -6.05 -7.20 -5.81
C LEU A 123 -5.79 -6.31 -7.02
N GLU A 124 -6.80 -5.54 -7.43
CA GLU A 124 -6.81 -4.80 -8.69
C GLU A 124 -5.73 -3.74 -8.79
N ASP A 125 -5.52 -3.04 -7.68
CA ASP A 125 -4.50 -2.00 -7.54
C ASP A 125 -3.26 -2.51 -6.80
N ALA A 126 -3.26 -3.75 -6.29
CA ALA A 126 -2.19 -4.31 -5.47
C ALA A 126 -1.30 -5.28 -6.27
N GLY A 127 -0.63 -4.76 -7.30
CA GLY A 127 0.22 -5.55 -8.20
C GLY A 127 1.27 -6.37 -7.47
N ALA A 128 1.94 -5.81 -6.46
CA ALA A 128 2.95 -6.54 -5.70
C ALA A 128 2.37 -7.72 -4.90
N SER A 129 1.17 -7.59 -4.34
CA SER A 129 0.51 -8.73 -3.67
C SER A 129 0.24 -9.87 -4.66
N VAL A 130 -0.17 -9.55 -5.90
CA VAL A 130 -0.37 -10.57 -6.95
C VAL A 130 0.96 -11.19 -7.37
N ASP A 131 2.01 -10.37 -7.52
CA ASP A 131 3.36 -10.83 -7.85
C ASP A 131 3.89 -11.84 -6.83
N ILE A 132 3.68 -11.57 -5.54
CA ILE A 132 4.04 -12.47 -4.44
C ILE A 132 3.31 -13.81 -4.55
N LEU A 133 2.03 -13.84 -4.97
CA LEU A 133 1.33 -15.11 -5.21
C LEU A 133 2.00 -15.94 -6.29
N PHE A 134 2.42 -15.31 -7.39
CA PHE A 134 3.17 -15.99 -8.44
C PHE A 134 4.53 -16.50 -7.96
N GLN A 135 5.26 -15.68 -7.20
CA GLN A 135 6.55 -16.08 -6.63
C GLN A 135 6.39 -17.29 -5.71
N ARG A 136 5.45 -17.23 -4.76
CA ARG A 136 5.18 -18.33 -3.80
C ARG A 136 4.67 -19.61 -4.47
N ALA A 137 4.02 -19.50 -5.63
CA ALA A 137 3.52 -20.65 -6.39
C ALA A 137 4.56 -21.26 -7.35
N ALA A 138 5.73 -20.65 -7.51
CA ALA A 138 6.80 -21.18 -8.36
C ALA A 138 7.47 -22.40 -7.70
N ALA A 139 7.82 -23.41 -8.50
CA ALA A 139 8.41 -24.66 -8.00
C ALA A 139 9.75 -24.45 -7.26
N GLY A 140 10.53 -23.44 -7.66
CA GLY A 140 11.81 -23.09 -7.06
C GLY A 140 11.74 -22.07 -5.93
N TYR A 141 10.54 -21.70 -5.45
CA TYR A 141 10.37 -20.66 -4.46
C TYR A 141 11.09 -20.99 -3.13
N ARG A 142 11.88 -20.03 -2.65
CA ARG A 142 12.60 -20.09 -1.38
C ARG A 142 12.17 -18.88 -0.54
N ALA A 143 11.47 -19.13 0.56
CA ALA A 143 11.01 -18.07 1.43
C ALA A 143 12.21 -17.39 2.11
N PRO A 144 12.33 -16.05 2.06
CA PRO A 144 13.47 -15.36 2.68
C PRO A 144 13.41 -15.40 4.21
N PHE A 145 12.20 -15.40 4.78
CA PHE A 145 11.95 -15.47 6.21
C PHE A 145 10.53 -15.97 6.49
N ASN A 146 10.28 -16.41 7.72
CA ASN A 146 8.95 -16.62 8.26
C ASN A 146 8.74 -15.73 9.48
N VAL A 147 7.58 -15.10 9.60
CA VAL A 147 7.15 -14.52 10.87
C VAL A 147 6.41 -15.60 11.63
N LEU A 148 7.01 -16.07 12.73
CA LEU A 148 6.45 -17.16 13.53
C LEU A 148 5.36 -16.64 14.46
N GLU A 149 5.57 -15.47 15.03
CA GLU A 149 4.69 -14.87 16.03
C GLU A 149 4.93 -13.37 16.11
N PHE A 150 3.87 -12.61 16.36
CA PHE A 150 3.99 -11.22 16.81
C PHE A 150 2.98 -10.93 17.92
N ASN A 151 3.37 -10.07 18.86
CA ASN A 151 2.51 -9.55 19.91
C ASN A 151 2.53 -8.02 19.85
N VAL A 152 1.34 -7.42 19.87
CA VAL A 152 1.17 -5.97 19.90
C VAL A 152 0.59 -5.57 21.24
N SER A 153 1.34 -4.72 21.96
CA SER A 153 0.93 -4.15 23.23
C SER A 153 0.78 -2.64 23.08
N ALA A 154 -0.43 -2.14 23.30
CA ALA A 154 -0.71 -0.71 23.33
C ALA A 154 -1.23 -0.34 24.72
N SER A 155 -0.65 0.69 25.33
CA SER A 155 -1.08 1.22 26.63
C SER A 155 -1.42 2.70 26.51
N ASN A 156 -2.39 3.14 27.31
CA ASN A 156 -2.73 4.55 27.46
C ASN A 156 -2.86 4.88 28.94
N ASN A 157 -2.09 5.87 29.38
CA ASN A 157 -2.03 6.33 30.76
C ASN A 157 -2.74 7.68 30.95
N ALA A 158 -3.94 7.88 30.37
CA ALA A 158 -4.97 8.77 30.90
C ALA A 158 -6.21 8.74 29.99
N PHE A 159 -7.24 8.01 30.42
CA PHE A 159 -8.58 8.15 29.85
C PHE A 159 -9.57 8.40 30.99
N GLY A 160 -9.64 9.65 31.45
CA GLY A 160 -10.50 10.04 32.57
C GLY A 160 -10.63 11.56 32.67
N GLY A 161 -11.86 12.05 32.66
CA GLY A 161 -12.19 13.46 32.81
C GLY A 161 -12.76 13.76 34.19
N VAL A 162 -11.93 14.33 35.07
CA VAL A 162 -12.26 15.49 35.91
C VAL A 162 -10.94 16.24 36.09
N VAL A 163 -10.84 17.46 35.56
CA VAL A 163 -9.80 18.40 35.98
C VAL A 163 -10.38 19.10 37.21
N THR A 164 -9.91 18.74 38.40
CA THR A 164 -10.12 19.60 39.58
C THR A 164 -9.17 20.79 39.45
N ALA A 165 -9.57 21.95 39.99
CA ALA A 165 -8.81 23.20 39.89
C ALA A 165 -7.34 23.09 40.39
N GLU A 166 -7.04 22.05 41.16
CA GLU A 166 -5.71 21.72 41.67
C GLU A 166 -4.72 21.25 40.58
N GLY A 167 -5.19 20.76 39.43
CA GLY A 167 -4.32 20.28 38.33
C GLY A 167 -3.80 21.37 37.37
N MET A 168 -4.12 22.64 37.63
CA MET A 168 -3.74 23.77 36.77
C MET A 168 -2.41 24.42 37.21
N GLU A 169 -1.88 24.08 38.39
CA GLU A 169 -0.61 24.64 38.88
C GLU A 169 0.60 24.18 38.04
N ASP A 170 0.51 22.99 37.45
CA ASP A 170 1.55 22.40 36.59
C ASP A 170 1.50 22.88 35.12
N ALA A 171 0.50 23.69 34.75
CA ALA A 171 0.31 24.17 33.37
C ALA A 171 0.95 25.55 33.10
N LYS A 172 1.67 26.12 34.07
CA LYS A 172 2.31 27.44 33.97
C LYS A 172 3.56 27.47 33.08
N ASP A 173 4.06 26.31 32.61
CA ASP A 173 5.30 26.21 31.82
C ASP A 173 5.10 26.19 30.29
N LEU A 174 3.92 26.59 29.78
CA LEU A 174 3.69 26.72 28.34
C LEU A 174 3.56 28.21 27.95
N ASP A 175 4.72 28.83 27.75
CA ASP A 175 4.92 30.16 27.18
C ASP A 175 4.31 30.26 25.78
N PHE A 176 3.11 30.81 25.64
CA PHE A 176 2.66 31.51 24.43
C PHE A 176 1.48 32.41 24.82
N VAL A 177 1.71 33.72 24.91
CA VAL A 177 0.99 34.81 24.21
C VAL A 177 1.68 36.14 24.58
N ASP A 178 2.21 36.83 23.58
CA ASP A 178 2.53 38.25 23.64
C ASP A 178 1.24 39.05 23.88
N ASP A 179 1.16 39.85 24.94
CA ASP A 179 0.01 40.74 25.18
C ASP A 179 0.48 42.14 25.60
N ASP A 180 0.97 42.89 24.62
CA ASP A 180 1.14 44.36 24.64
C ASP A 180 -0.24 45.07 24.54
N PHE A 181 -1.19 44.73 25.41
CA PHE A 181 -2.44 45.47 25.51
C PHE A 181 -2.94 45.54 26.96
N ALA A 182 -2.39 46.51 27.71
CA ALA A 182 -3.00 46.97 28.96
C ALA A 182 -4.03 48.08 28.63
N PRO A 183 -5.32 47.91 28.98
CA PRO A 183 -6.26 49.02 29.00
C PRO A 183 -6.19 49.73 30.36
N ASP A 184 -6.08 51.06 30.32
CA ASP A 184 -6.16 51.93 31.47
C ASP A 184 -7.57 51.94 32.11
N ASP A 185 -7.56 51.92 33.44
CA ASP A 185 -8.46 52.50 34.43
C ASP A 185 -9.98 52.19 34.45
N GLU A 186 -10.38 51.75 35.66
CA GLU A 186 -11.67 52.00 36.34
C GLU A 186 -12.96 51.43 35.74
N ASP A 187 -13.18 50.11 35.89
CA ASP A 187 -14.53 49.52 35.88
C ASP A 187 -14.67 48.47 37.00
N GLU A 188 -15.40 48.82 38.07
CA GLU A 188 -15.75 47.94 39.21
C GLU A 188 -16.69 46.77 38.82
N ASP A 189 -16.98 46.58 37.53
CA ASP A 189 -17.69 45.42 36.99
C ASP A 189 -16.75 44.24 36.65
N ALA A 190 -15.44 44.38 36.85
CA ALA A 190 -14.45 43.33 36.59
C ALA A 190 -14.56 42.11 37.54
N ALA A 191 -15.21 42.25 38.70
CA ALA A 191 -15.35 41.16 39.68
C ALA A 191 -16.33 40.05 39.23
N TRP A 192 -17.22 40.30 38.26
CA TRP A 192 -18.13 39.29 37.71
C TRP A 192 -17.48 38.45 36.58
N ARG A 193 -16.41 38.93 35.94
CA ARG A 193 -15.69 38.15 34.92
C ARG A 193 -14.82 37.02 35.51
N ALA A 194 -14.71 36.95 36.84
CA ALA A 194 -13.91 35.94 37.55
C ALA A 194 -14.65 34.62 37.88
N THR A 195 -15.92 34.45 37.49
CA THR A 195 -16.68 33.22 37.81
C THR A 195 -17.33 32.57 36.59
N SER A 196 -16.64 32.62 35.46
CA SER A 196 -16.88 31.66 34.38
C SER A 196 -15.56 30.98 34.03
N LEU A 197 -15.00 30.24 35.02
CA LEU A 197 -14.13 29.12 34.70
C LEU A 197 -14.89 28.27 33.69
N ARG A 198 -14.56 28.41 32.41
CA ARG A 198 -15.03 27.52 31.36
C ARG A 198 -14.62 26.13 31.84
N ARG A 199 -15.59 25.35 32.30
CA ARG A 199 -15.45 23.91 32.34
C ARG A 199 -15.23 23.50 30.88
N GLU A 200 -13.98 23.42 30.47
CA GLU A 200 -13.65 22.70 29.25
C GLU A 200 -13.99 21.24 29.53
N SER A 201 -15.22 20.87 29.17
CA SER A 201 -15.62 19.48 29.05
C SER A 201 -14.76 18.90 27.93
N GLY A 202 -13.66 18.27 28.31
CA GLY A 202 -12.70 17.66 27.41
C GLY A 202 -12.06 16.45 28.06
N TYR A 203 -11.68 15.48 27.23
CA TYR A 203 -10.80 14.40 27.68
C TYR A 203 -9.48 15.03 28.12
N LYS A 204 -8.98 14.68 29.31
CA LYS A 204 -7.55 14.85 29.62
C LYS A 204 -6.82 14.24 28.44
N ARG A 205 -5.98 15.01 27.73
CA ARG A 205 -5.19 14.48 26.60
C ARG A 205 -4.30 13.37 27.14
N GLY A 206 -4.82 12.15 27.15
CA GLY A 206 -4.00 10.97 27.32
C GLY A 206 -3.11 10.88 26.09
N THR A 207 -1.83 11.12 26.28
CA THR A 207 -0.83 10.63 25.34
C THR A 207 -0.92 9.11 25.36
N VAL A 208 -1.16 8.47 24.20
CA VAL A 208 -0.89 7.03 24.05
C VAL A 208 0.54 6.82 24.56
N SER A 209 0.67 6.11 25.67
CA SER A 209 1.91 6.14 26.45
C SER A 209 2.98 5.28 25.79
N VAL A 210 2.61 4.10 25.28
CA VAL A 210 3.54 3.20 24.58
C VAL A 210 2.77 2.34 23.57
N ASN A 211 3.25 2.27 22.33
CA ASN A 211 2.94 1.17 21.41
C ASN A 211 4.21 0.34 21.25
N GLN A 212 4.18 -0.90 21.71
CA GLN A 212 5.31 -1.82 21.64
C GLN A 212 4.89 -3.09 20.90
N VAL A 213 5.77 -3.58 20.04
CA VAL A 213 5.58 -4.82 19.31
C VAL A 213 6.78 -5.72 19.52
N VAL A 214 6.48 -6.98 19.83
CA VAL A 214 7.46 -8.07 19.88
C VAL A 214 7.21 -8.96 18.67
N VAL A 215 8.22 -9.22 17.84
CA VAL A 215 8.13 -10.14 16.70
C VAL A 215 9.20 -11.22 16.79
N LYS A 216 8.78 -12.46 16.55
CA LYS A 216 9.65 -13.62 16.39
C LYS A 216 9.72 -14.00 14.92
N VAL A 217 10.90 -13.85 14.33
CA VAL A 217 11.16 -14.12 12.91
C VAL A 217 12.15 -15.28 12.78
N GLU A 218 11.88 -16.18 11.86
CA GLU A 218 12.81 -17.23 11.42
C GLU A 218 13.43 -16.82 10.09
N LEU A 219 14.74 -16.60 10.07
CA LEU A 219 15.51 -16.36 8.86
C LEU A 219 15.92 -17.70 8.26
N LEU A 220 15.66 -17.87 6.96
CA LEU A 220 15.93 -19.11 6.23
C LEU A 220 17.16 -18.93 5.33
N GLU A 221 18.14 -19.82 5.49
CA GLU A 221 19.27 -19.95 4.60
C GLU A 221 19.15 -21.26 3.83
N TYR A 222 19.59 -21.26 2.59
CA TYR A 222 19.56 -22.41 1.70
C TYR A 222 20.95 -22.57 1.11
N ASP A 223 21.41 -23.81 0.99
CA ASP A 223 22.67 -24.09 0.33
C ASP A 223 22.46 -24.08 -1.19
N ASP A 224 23.48 -23.62 -1.92
CA ASP A 224 23.44 -23.52 -3.38
C ASP A 224 23.49 -24.90 -4.07
N ASP A 225 23.79 -25.98 -3.32
CA ASP A 225 23.87 -27.36 -3.83
C ASP A 225 22.51 -28.02 -4.12
N ASP A 226 21.40 -27.40 -3.71
CA ASP A 226 20.03 -27.84 -4.04
C ASP A 226 19.56 -27.25 -5.40
N ASP A 227 20.43 -27.29 -6.42
CA ASP A 227 20.09 -26.89 -7.78
C ASP A 227 19.18 -27.97 -8.39
N ALA A 228 17.88 -27.79 -8.22
CA ALA A 228 16.87 -28.61 -8.86
C ALA A 228 16.94 -28.35 -10.37
N THR A 229 17.65 -29.22 -11.08
CA THR A 229 17.70 -29.22 -12.54
C THR A 229 16.27 -29.19 -13.11
N ALA A 230 16.02 -28.19 -13.97
CA ALA A 230 14.72 -27.86 -14.54
C ALA A 230 14.04 -28.99 -15.35
N ASP A 231 14.75 -30.09 -15.61
CA ASP A 231 14.29 -31.22 -16.44
C ASP A 231 13.78 -32.44 -15.66
N SER A 232 13.84 -32.44 -14.33
CA SER A 232 13.20 -33.49 -13.55
C SER A 232 11.72 -33.18 -13.35
N LYS A 233 10.82 -34.01 -13.90
CA LYS A 233 9.38 -33.93 -13.58
C LYS A 233 9.24 -33.84 -12.06
N PRO A 234 8.53 -32.84 -11.51
CA PRO A 234 8.40 -32.71 -10.07
C PRO A 234 7.50 -33.83 -9.59
N SER A 235 8.12 -34.91 -9.11
CA SER A 235 7.45 -35.79 -8.16
C SER A 235 7.02 -34.92 -6.99
N ALA A 236 5.76 -35.05 -6.61
CA ALA A 236 5.15 -34.26 -5.54
C ALA A 236 6.09 -34.14 -4.32
N ALA A 237 6.32 -32.89 -3.90
CA ALA A 237 6.76 -32.51 -2.56
C ALA A 237 8.16 -32.99 -2.10
N LYS A 238 9.23 -32.69 -2.84
CA LYS A 238 10.51 -32.40 -2.16
C LYS A 238 10.48 -30.93 -1.76
N ALA A 239 9.85 -30.62 -0.62
CA ALA A 239 9.88 -29.27 -0.06
C ALA A 239 11.34 -28.82 0.06
N ILE A 240 11.71 -27.72 -0.62
CA ILE A 240 13.06 -27.16 -0.53
C ILE A 240 13.28 -26.83 0.94
N ARG A 241 14.14 -27.60 1.61
CA ARG A 241 14.42 -27.41 3.03
C ARG A 241 15.53 -26.38 3.15
N SER A 242 15.30 -25.35 3.95
CA SER A 242 16.36 -24.45 4.41
C SER A 242 17.48 -25.28 5.07
N SER A 243 18.73 -25.04 4.69
CA SER A 243 19.91 -25.66 5.30
C SER A 243 20.15 -25.16 6.72
N ARG A 244 19.87 -23.87 6.98
CA ARG A 244 19.94 -23.27 8.32
C ARG A 244 18.73 -22.41 8.60
N ARG A 245 18.35 -22.40 9.89
CA ARG A 245 17.25 -21.60 10.42
C ARG A 245 17.76 -20.82 11.62
N ARG A 246 17.67 -19.50 11.56
CA ARG A 246 18.04 -18.62 12.67
C ARG A 246 16.80 -17.88 13.14
N THR A 247 16.38 -18.18 14.35
CA THR A 247 15.27 -17.46 14.99
C THR A 247 15.78 -16.21 15.68
N LYS A 248 15.13 -15.08 15.42
CA LYS A 248 15.42 -13.78 16.01
C LYS A 248 14.16 -13.22 16.67
N LEU A 249 14.29 -12.76 17.90
CA LEU A 249 13.25 -12.05 18.62
C LEU A 249 13.62 -10.57 18.64
N CYS A 250 12.72 -9.70 18.18
CA CYS A 250 12.93 -8.26 18.14
C CYS A 250 11.78 -7.55 18.81
N VAL A 251 12.10 -6.44 19.48
CA VAL A 251 11.13 -5.56 20.13
C VAL A 251 11.33 -4.16 19.57
N ALA A 252 10.24 -3.49 19.21
CA ALA A 252 10.28 -2.10 18.80
C ALA A 252 9.07 -1.33 19.31
N GLU A 253 9.26 -0.02 19.43
CA GLU A 253 8.20 0.93 19.72
C GLU A 253 7.91 1.80 18.50
N GLY A 254 6.77 2.48 18.49
CA GLY A 254 6.38 3.34 17.39
C GLY A 254 5.21 4.25 17.66
N ASN A 255 4.99 5.18 16.73
CA ASN A 255 3.89 6.16 16.76
C ASN A 255 2.55 5.53 16.32
N GLY A 256 2.24 4.36 16.89
CA GLY A 256 1.08 3.52 16.56
C GLY A 256 1.48 2.05 16.43
N PRO A 257 0.51 1.12 16.53
CA PRO A 257 0.80 -0.31 16.51
C PRO A 257 1.36 -0.80 15.17
N VAL A 258 0.89 -0.23 14.05
CA VAL A 258 1.40 -0.57 12.70
C VAL A 258 2.83 -0.07 12.51
N ASN A 259 3.15 1.14 12.99
CA ASN A 259 4.50 1.68 12.94
C ASN A 259 5.47 0.86 13.81
N ALA A 260 5.07 0.51 15.03
CA ALA A 260 5.86 -0.34 15.91
C ALA A 260 6.11 -1.73 15.30
N LEU A 261 5.10 -2.33 14.65
CA LEU A 261 5.22 -3.60 13.93
C LEU A 261 6.21 -3.51 12.76
N ALA A 262 6.13 -2.44 11.96
CA ALA A 262 7.07 -2.19 10.87
C ALA A 262 8.51 -2.03 11.37
N ASN A 263 8.70 -1.27 12.45
CA ASN A 263 10.02 -1.10 13.06
C ASN A 263 10.58 -2.43 13.58
N ALA A 264 9.75 -3.25 14.24
CA ALA A 264 10.18 -4.55 14.78
C ALA A 264 10.58 -5.53 13.66
N LEU A 265 9.79 -5.58 12.58
CA LEU A 265 10.11 -6.39 11.40
C LEU A 265 11.38 -5.90 10.69
N GLN A 266 11.54 -4.59 10.51
CA GLN A 266 12.77 -4.02 9.95
C GLN A 266 13.98 -4.40 10.82
N LEU A 267 13.92 -4.23 12.14
CA LEU A 267 15.02 -4.63 13.04
C LEU A 267 15.37 -6.12 12.94
N ALA A 268 14.36 -6.98 12.80
CA ALA A 268 14.57 -8.42 12.64
C ALA A 268 15.27 -8.77 11.31
N LEU A 269 14.82 -8.16 10.22
CA LEU A 269 15.21 -8.54 8.85
C LEU A 269 16.45 -7.82 8.33
N ASN A 270 16.70 -6.60 8.80
CA ASN A 270 17.71 -5.68 8.26
C ASN A 270 19.16 -6.20 8.29
N GLU A 271 19.49 -7.09 9.23
CA GLU A 271 20.82 -7.73 9.29
C GLU A 271 21.08 -8.59 8.04
N ARG A 272 20.04 -9.30 7.55
CA ARG A 272 20.14 -10.17 6.37
C ARG A 272 19.76 -9.46 5.09
N PHE A 273 18.84 -8.51 5.16
CA PHE A 273 18.31 -7.77 4.02
C PHE A 273 18.49 -6.26 4.21
N PRO A 274 19.72 -5.73 4.09
CA PRO A 274 20.01 -4.30 4.27
C PRO A 274 19.23 -3.39 3.32
N GLN A 275 18.81 -3.91 2.16
CA GLN A 275 18.00 -3.17 1.20
C GLN A 275 16.66 -2.68 1.79
N LEU A 276 16.13 -3.36 2.82
CA LEU A 276 14.90 -2.94 3.50
C LEU A 276 15.02 -1.54 4.13
N LYS A 277 16.23 -1.06 4.46
CA LYS A 277 16.43 0.31 4.96
C LYS A 277 16.01 1.38 3.97
N ARG A 278 16.04 1.07 2.68
CA ARG A 278 15.69 2.01 1.60
C ARG A 278 14.20 2.02 1.32
N ILE A 279 13.49 1.02 1.81
CA ILE A 279 12.07 0.80 1.55
C ILE A 279 11.26 1.52 2.63
N HIS A 280 10.42 2.45 2.20
CA HIS A 280 9.59 3.24 3.09
C HIS A 280 8.12 3.11 2.72
N LEU A 281 7.27 2.98 3.74
CA LEU A 281 5.83 3.13 3.60
C LEU A 281 5.49 4.61 3.38
N VAL A 282 4.85 4.92 2.26
CA VAL A 282 4.46 6.29 1.88
C VAL A 282 2.97 6.55 2.00
N ASP A 283 2.15 5.52 1.83
CA ASP A 283 0.70 5.63 2.00
C ASP A 283 0.14 4.42 2.75
N TYR A 284 -0.90 4.68 3.53
CA TYR A 284 -1.60 3.71 4.37
C TYR A 284 -3.09 4.05 4.36
N GLN A 285 -3.87 3.23 3.66
CA GLN A 285 -5.31 3.38 3.55
C GLN A 285 -6.02 2.21 4.20
N VAL A 286 -7.12 2.51 4.91
CA VAL A 286 -7.98 1.51 5.55
C VAL A 286 -9.40 1.67 5.06
N ASP A 287 -9.94 0.60 4.48
CA ASP A 287 -11.33 0.53 4.06
C ASP A 287 -12.08 -0.47 4.96
N LEU A 288 -13.19 -0.02 5.55
CA LEU A 288 -14.07 -0.88 6.34
C LEU A 288 -15.21 -1.38 5.45
N LEU A 289 -15.28 -2.70 5.29
CA LEU A 289 -16.34 -3.35 4.53
C LEU A 289 -17.42 -3.79 5.51
N SER A 290 -18.56 -3.10 5.49
CA SER A 290 -19.75 -3.55 6.21
C SER A 290 -20.47 -4.60 5.36
N SER A 291 -20.54 -5.84 5.81
CA SER A 291 -21.57 -6.76 5.35
C SER A 291 -22.87 -6.39 6.04
N GLU A 292 -23.93 -6.18 5.27
CA GLU A 292 -25.27 -5.95 5.81
C GLU A 292 -25.64 -7.12 6.76
N GLY A 293 -25.76 -6.84 8.05
CA GLY A 293 -26.38 -7.75 9.03
C GLY A 293 -25.47 -8.73 9.79
N THR A 294 -24.14 -8.69 9.67
CA THR A 294 -23.24 -9.45 10.57
C THR A 294 -22.21 -8.54 11.24
N SER A 295 -21.87 -8.83 12.50
CA SER A 295 -20.89 -8.08 13.30
C SER A 295 -19.43 -8.22 12.81
N ALA A 296 -19.19 -8.94 11.73
CA ALA A 296 -17.87 -9.23 11.20
C ALA A 296 -17.55 -8.29 10.01
N ALA A 297 -17.38 -7.00 10.30
CA ALA A 297 -16.85 -6.07 9.32
C ALA A 297 -15.42 -6.50 8.95
N VAL A 298 -15.16 -6.68 7.66
CA VAL A 298 -13.81 -6.99 7.17
C VAL A 298 -13.07 -5.67 6.97
N THR A 299 -11.91 -5.54 7.61
CA THR A 299 -11.02 -4.41 7.39
C THR A 299 -10.06 -4.76 6.26
N ARG A 300 -10.00 -3.90 5.25
CA ARG A 300 -9.00 -3.95 4.19
C ARG A 300 -7.99 -2.85 4.42
N VAL A 301 -6.72 -3.18 4.23
CA VAL A 301 -5.59 -2.27 4.38
C VAL A 301 -4.78 -2.31 3.11
N THR A 302 -4.52 -1.13 2.55
CA THR A 302 -3.67 -0.94 1.38
C THR A 302 -2.44 -0.13 1.78
N MET A 303 -1.27 -0.60 1.35
CA MET A 303 0.01 0.00 1.69
C MET A 303 0.83 0.27 0.44
N ASP A 304 1.32 1.51 0.31
CA ASP A 304 2.24 1.91 -0.76
C ASP A 304 3.65 2.04 -0.23
N PHE A 305 4.58 1.39 -0.92
CA PHE A 305 6.00 1.39 -0.62
C PHE A 305 6.77 2.13 -1.72
N VAL A 306 7.86 2.78 -1.32
CA VAL A 306 8.82 3.39 -2.24
C VAL A 306 10.24 2.95 -1.88
N ASP A 307 11.07 2.67 -2.88
CA ASP A 307 12.52 2.60 -2.73
C ASP A 307 13.15 3.96 -2.97
N ARG A 308 13.74 4.55 -1.93
CA ARG A 308 14.42 5.85 -2.02
C ARG A 308 15.65 5.87 -2.93
N GLY A 309 16.28 4.73 -3.20
CA GLY A 309 17.49 4.69 -4.02
C GLY A 309 17.28 4.28 -5.48
N GLY A 310 16.09 3.79 -5.85
CA GLY A 310 15.80 3.24 -7.19
C GLY A 310 14.49 3.72 -7.82
N GLY A 311 13.72 4.57 -7.13
CA GLY A 311 12.50 5.19 -7.68
C GLY A 311 11.28 4.25 -7.77
N GLY A 312 11.46 2.94 -7.60
CA GLY A 312 10.39 1.96 -7.66
C GLY A 312 9.34 2.18 -6.58
N THR A 313 8.06 2.20 -6.97
CA THR A 313 6.91 2.20 -6.06
C THR A 313 6.06 0.95 -6.27
N TRP A 314 5.56 0.37 -5.19
CA TRP A 314 4.64 -0.77 -5.28
C TRP A 314 3.57 -0.72 -4.20
N ARG A 315 2.45 -1.39 -4.48
CA ARG A 315 1.28 -1.44 -3.60
C ARG A 315 0.96 -2.86 -3.20
N THR A 316 0.72 -3.07 -1.91
CA THR A 316 0.21 -4.34 -1.37
C THR A 316 -1.11 -4.14 -0.64
N VAL A 317 -1.82 -5.25 -0.42
CA VAL A 317 -3.11 -5.25 0.25
C VAL A 317 -3.21 -6.41 1.23
N GLY A 318 -3.88 -6.17 2.35
CA GLY A 318 -4.26 -7.18 3.33
C GLY A 318 -5.70 -6.99 3.75
N ALA A 319 -6.46 -8.08 3.90
CA ALA A 319 -7.80 -8.02 4.47
C ALA A 319 -7.95 -9.02 5.64
N HIS A 320 -8.56 -8.55 6.71
CA HIS A 320 -8.85 -9.34 7.90
C HIS A 320 -9.90 -8.65 8.80
N ALA A 321 -10.52 -9.39 9.71
CA ALA A 321 -11.40 -8.81 10.73
C ALA A 321 -10.66 -7.89 11.74
N SER A 322 -9.33 -8.05 11.86
CA SER A 322 -8.47 -7.22 12.68
C SER A 322 -7.62 -6.31 11.81
N ILE A 323 -7.67 -5.01 12.07
CA ILE A 323 -6.83 -4.00 11.39
C ILE A 323 -5.33 -4.29 11.53
N ILE A 324 -4.90 -4.84 12.67
CA ILE A 324 -3.49 -5.17 12.92
C ILE A 324 -3.05 -6.33 12.02
N GLU A 325 -3.87 -7.38 11.92
CA GLU A 325 -3.58 -8.54 11.07
C GLU A 325 -3.66 -8.19 9.58
N ALA A 326 -4.63 -7.37 9.18
CA ALA A 326 -4.71 -6.86 7.80
C ALA A 326 -3.46 -6.04 7.44
N SER A 327 -3.03 -5.16 8.35
CA SER A 327 -1.81 -4.36 8.18
C SER A 327 -0.56 -5.24 8.15
N PHE A 328 -0.47 -6.25 9.01
CA PHE A 328 0.62 -7.20 9.04
C PHE A 328 0.79 -7.94 7.71
N ARG A 329 -0.30 -8.47 7.14
CA ARG A 329 -0.27 -9.18 5.86
C ARG A 329 0.22 -8.28 4.72
N ALA A 330 -0.35 -7.08 4.61
CA ALA A 330 0.08 -6.11 3.60
C ALA A 330 1.56 -5.75 3.74
N LEU A 331 2.02 -5.58 4.99
CA LEU A 331 3.39 -5.21 5.31
C LEU A 331 4.40 -6.31 4.99
N VAL A 332 4.09 -7.56 5.36
CA VAL A 332 4.96 -8.72 5.07
C VAL A 332 5.08 -8.93 3.57
N ASP A 333 3.96 -8.91 2.83
CA ASP A 333 4.00 -9.01 1.37
C ASP A 333 4.81 -7.86 0.75
N GLY A 334 4.68 -6.63 1.30
CA GLY A 334 5.42 -5.47 0.83
C GLY A 334 6.93 -5.58 1.05
N MET A 335 7.35 -6.10 2.20
CA MET A 335 8.77 -6.35 2.50
C MET A 335 9.33 -7.52 1.70
N GLU A 336 8.58 -8.62 1.56
CA GLU A 336 8.98 -9.77 0.75
C GLU A 336 9.16 -9.37 -0.71
N TYR A 337 8.23 -8.56 -1.25
CA TYR A 337 8.33 -8.04 -2.61
C TYR A 337 9.57 -7.16 -2.78
N GLY A 338 9.81 -6.26 -1.81
CA GLY A 338 11.01 -5.45 -1.77
C GLY A 338 12.30 -6.28 -1.72
N ILE A 339 12.34 -7.37 -0.95
CA ILE A 339 13.51 -8.26 -0.92
C ILE A 339 13.72 -8.96 -2.26
N ALA A 340 12.65 -9.40 -2.91
CA ALA A 340 12.71 -10.11 -4.19
C ALA A 340 13.16 -9.20 -5.34
N GLN A 341 12.73 -7.94 -5.35
CA GLN A 341 12.98 -7.01 -6.46
C GLN A 341 14.18 -6.08 -6.24
N CYS A 342 14.66 -5.92 -5.01
CA CYS A 342 15.72 -4.98 -4.67
C CYS A 342 17.01 -5.70 -4.28
N GLY A 343 18.04 -5.54 -5.13
CA GLY A 343 19.41 -5.89 -4.81
C GLY A 343 20.09 -4.80 -3.96
N ALA A 344 21.39 -4.96 -3.70
CA ALA A 344 22.19 -3.95 -2.98
C ALA A 344 22.22 -2.60 -3.73
N ASP A 345 22.22 -2.65 -5.07
CA ASP A 345 22.36 -1.49 -5.95
C ASP A 345 21.01 -0.83 -6.31
N GLY A 346 19.88 -1.46 -5.99
CA GLY A 346 18.54 -0.89 -6.13
C GLY A 346 17.48 -1.86 -6.62
N CYS A 347 16.24 -1.36 -6.75
CA CYS A 347 15.12 -2.18 -7.18
C CYS A 347 14.95 -2.19 -8.70
N VAL A 348 14.75 -3.37 -9.25
CA VAL A 348 14.26 -3.56 -10.63
C VAL A 348 12.73 -3.60 -10.58
N VAL A 349 12.10 -2.54 -10.08
CA VAL A 349 10.65 -2.39 -10.23
C VAL A 349 10.42 -1.59 -11.49
N GLY A 350 9.86 -2.23 -12.53
CA GLY A 350 9.45 -1.51 -13.73
C GLY A 350 8.45 -0.42 -13.34
N GLU A 351 8.71 0.80 -13.75
CA GLU A 351 7.72 1.87 -13.68
C GLU A 351 6.44 1.41 -14.37
N VAL A 352 5.34 1.26 -13.62
CA VAL A 352 4.02 1.32 -14.25
C VAL A 352 3.73 2.79 -14.53
N GLY A 353 4.40 3.28 -15.57
CA GLY A 353 4.16 4.49 -16.33
C GLY A 353 4.49 5.81 -15.63
N VAL A 354 5.72 6.33 -15.83
CA VAL A 354 5.96 7.64 -16.50
C VAL A 354 7.38 7.65 -17.12
N GLU A 355 7.70 6.77 -18.06
CA GLU A 355 8.89 7.01 -18.90
C GLU A 355 8.51 7.89 -20.10
N ALA A 356 8.96 9.15 -20.03
CA ALA A 356 9.04 10.05 -21.15
C ALA A 356 9.95 9.43 -22.24
N ARG A 357 9.35 8.83 -23.26
CA ARG A 357 10.09 8.44 -24.46
C ARG A 357 10.21 9.64 -25.39
N GLU A 358 11.33 10.35 -25.28
CA GLU A 358 11.90 11.07 -26.42
C GLU A 358 12.18 10.07 -27.54
N GLY A 359 11.45 10.22 -28.63
CA GLY A 359 11.52 9.34 -29.79
C GLY A 359 10.65 9.90 -30.89
N ALA A 360 11.04 11.06 -31.43
CA ALA A 360 10.45 11.58 -32.65
C ALA A 360 10.65 10.55 -33.79
N PRO A 361 9.61 10.17 -34.55
CA PRO A 361 9.83 9.43 -35.78
C PRO A 361 10.37 10.40 -36.83
N GLU A 362 11.61 10.15 -37.28
CA GLU A 362 12.13 10.67 -38.53
C GLU A 362 11.17 10.32 -39.66
N THR A 363 10.64 11.35 -40.31
CA THR A 363 9.84 11.25 -41.52
C THR A 363 10.74 10.81 -42.67
N THR A 364 10.69 9.53 -43.05
CA THR A 364 11.11 9.09 -44.39
C THR A 364 9.95 9.20 -45.36
N ALA A 365 10.09 10.19 -46.25
CA ALA A 365 9.47 10.46 -47.55
C ALA A 365 8.43 9.47 -48.14
N ARG A 366 7.29 10.03 -48.56
CA ARG A 366 6.97 10.23 -49.99
C ARG A 366 5.95 11.33 -50.21
#